data_AF-A0A352KGZ4-F1
#
_entry.id   AF-A0A352KGZ4-F1
#
_cell.length_a   1.000
_cell.length_b   1.000
_cell.length_c   1.000
_cell.angle_alpha   90.00
_cell.angle_beta   90.00
_cell.angle_gamma   90.00
#
_symmetry.space_group_name_H-M   'P 1'
#
loop_
_entity.id
_entity.type
_entity.pdbx_description
1 polymer ?
#
loop_
_entity_poly.entity_id
_entity_poly.type
_entity_poly.pdbx_seq_one_letter_code
_entity_poly.pdbx_strand_id
1 'polypeptide(L)'
;METVVIVIHLILAVALVVTVLLQQSEGGALGIGGPSGFMTGRAAANALTRTTAILAAAFFVTSIILTILARQQVAQPSILDSVPEAVEE
;
A
#
# COMPACT_ATOMS: atom_id res chain seq x y z
N MET A 1 13.39 11.57 10.65
CA MET A 1 13.18 11.02 9.30
C MET A 1 11.83 10.32 9.15
N GLU A 2 11.29 9.70 10.19
CA GLU A 2 10.00 8.99 10.16
C GLU A 2 8.82 9.84 9.66
N THR A 3 8.65 11.07 10.17
CA THR A 3 7.58 11.98 9.72
C THR A 3 7.60 12.20 8.20
N VAL A 4 8.79 12.27 7.59
CA VAL A 4 8.94 12.42 6.14
C VAL A 4 8.41 11.17 5.42
N VAL A 5 8.74 9.98 5.92
CA VAL A 5 8.25 8.71 5.34
C VAL A 5 6.73 8.58 5.48
N ILE A 6 6.18 8.98 6.63
CA ILE A 6 4.73 9.01 6.86
C ILE A 6 4.02 9.96 5.89
N VAL A 7 4.56 11.17 5.68
CA VAL A 7 4.01 12.14 4.72
C VAL A 7 4.03 11.58 3.30
N ILE A 8 5.14 10.96 2.88
CA ILE A 8 5.24 10.31 1.55
C ILE A 8 4.20 9.19 1.42
N HIS A 9 4.05 8.35 2.44
CA HIS A 9 3.08 7.25 2.44
C HIS A 9 1.64 7.76 2.34
N LEU A 10 1.30 8.84 3.05
CA LEU A 10 -0.01 9.49 2.95
C LEU A 10 -0.29 10.00 1.53
N ILE A 11 0.70 10.63 0.90
CA ILE A 11 0.57 11.10 -0.49
C ILE A 11 0.35 9.92 -1.44
N LEU A 12 1.09 8.82 -1.28
CA LEU A 12 0.90 7.60 -2.07
C LEU A 12 -0.49 7.01 -1.89
N ALA A 13 -1.01 6.99 -0.66
CA ALA A 13 -2.35 6.49 -0.36
C ALA A 13 -3.43 7.30 -1.09
N VAL A 14 -3.36 8.64 -0.98
CA VAL A 14 -4.31 9.54 -1.65
C VAL A 14 -4.20 9.43 -3.16
N ALA A 15 -2.97 9.41 -3.71
CA ALA A 15 -2.74 9.24 -5.14
C ALA A 15 -3.35 7.92 -5.65
N LEU A 16 -3.17 6.81 -4.91
CA LEU A 16 -3.73 5.51 -5.25
C LEU A 16 -5.26 5.57 -5.29
N VAL A 17 -5.90 6.13 -4.25
CA VAL A 17 -7.36 6.32 -4.21
C VAL A 17 -7.84 7.13 -5.42
N VAL A 18 -7.22 8.27 -5.71
CA VAL A 18 -7.58 9.09 -6.87
C VAL A 18 -7.41 8.30 -8.16
N THR A 19 -6.29 7.59 -8.35
CA THR A 19 -6.07 6.80 -9.57
C THR A 19 -7.05 5.64 -9.72
N VAL A 20 -7.43 4.97 -8.63
CA VAL A 20 -8.41 3.88 -8.65
C VAL A 20 -9.81 4.40 -8.93
N LEU A 21 -10.18 5.57 -8.40
CA LEU A 21 -11.46 6.20 -8.71
C LEU A 21 -11.52 6.70 -10.16
N LEU A 22 -10.40 7.18 -10.70
CA LEU A 22 -10.27 7.56 -12.11
C LEU A 22 -10.29 6.35 -13.05
N GLN A 23 -9.88 5.18 -12.58
CA GLN A 23 -10.13 3.91 -13.26
C GLN A 23 -11.61 3.55 -13.09
N GLN A 24 -12.48 4.28 -13.80
CA GLN A 24 -13.90 3.95 -13.91
C GLN A 24 -14.05 2.46 -14.25
N SER A 25 -15.02 1.79 -13.63
CA SER A 25 -15.17 0.32 -13.57
C SER A 25 -15.49 -0.37 -14.92
N GLU A 26 -14.85 0.01 -16.02
CA GLU A 26 -14.76 -0.81 -17.23
C GLU A 26 -14.07 -2.15 -16.96
N GLY A 27 -13.49 -2.32 -15.76
CA GLY A 27 -12.93 -3.56 -15.19
C GLY A 27 -13.92 -4.70 -14.93
N GLY A 28 -14.98 -4.80 -15.74
CA GLY A 28 -15.81 -5.99 -15.90
C GLY A 28 -15.62 -6.64 -17.28
N ALA A 29 -14.51 -6.41 -17.98
CA ALA A 29 -14.21 -7.07 -19.25
C ALA A 29 -13.78 -8.54 -19.03
N LEU A 30 -14.66 -9.33 -18.42
CA LEU A 30 -14.74 -10.77 -18.67
C LEU A 30 -15.13 -10.97 -20.14
N GLY A 31 -14.22 -10.70 -21.09
CA GLY A 31 -14.24 -11.21 -22.46
C GLY A 31 -15.46 -10.99 -23.36
N ILE A 32 -16.49 -10.23 -22.97
CA ILE A 32 -17.75 -10.13 -23.71
C ILE A 32 -17.98 -8.67 -24.14
N GLY A 33 -17.56 -8.31 -25.35
CA GLY A 33 -17.76 -6.94 -25.82
C GLY A 33 -17.30 -6.63 -27.24
N GLY A 34 -17.79 -7.37 -28.24
CA GLY A 34 -18.03 -6.92 -29.63
C GLY A 34 -16.84 -6.37 -30.48
N PRO A 35 -16.70 -6.79 -31.75
CA PRO A 35 -15.50 -6.52 -32.58
C PRO A 35 -15.21 -5.04 -32.95
N SER A 36 -16.02 -4.05 -32.58
CA SER A 36 -15.89 -2.67 -33.07
C SER A 36 -15.28 -1.64 -32.11
N GLY A 37 -15.03 -1.98 -30.84
CA GLY A 37 -14.50 -1.05 -29.81
C GLY A 37 -13.05 -1.30 -29.33
N PHE A 38 -12.37 -2.32 -29.84
CA PHE A 38 -11.22 -2.94 -29.19
C PHE A 38 -9.85 -2.27 -29.38
N MET A 39 -9.69 -1.31 -30.29
CA MET A 39 -8.35 -0.84 -30.70
C MET A 39 -7.88 0.40 -29.91
N THR A 40 -8.77 1.36 -29.64
CA THR A 40 -8.45 2.64 -28.96
C THR A 40 -8.50 2.56 -27.44
N GLY A 41 -9.42 1.77 -26.86
CA GLY A 41 -9.54 1.62 -25.40
C GLY A 41 -8.35 0.89 -24.74
N ARG A 42 -7.68 -0.02 -25.47
CA ARG A 42 -6.56 -0.81 -24.94
C ARG A 42 -5.33 0.02 -24.57
N ALA A 43 -4.99 1.06 -25.35
CA ALA A 43 -3.76 1.82 -25.12
C ALA A 43 -3.83 2.68 -23.84
N ALA A 44 -4.94 3.39 -23.63
CA ALA A 44 -5.17 4.20 -22.43
C ALA A 44 -5.38 3.34 -21.17
N ALA A 45 -6.14 2.24 -21.30
CA ALA A 45 -6.35 1.30 -20.20
C ALA A 45 -5.03 0.67 -19.70
N ASN A 46 -4.09 0.37 -20.59
CA ASN A 46 -2.80 -0.22 -20.22
C ASN A 46 -1.88 0.75 -19.46
N ALA A 47 -1.92 2.05 -19.80
CA ALA A 47 -1.09 3.07 -19.14
C ALA A 47 -1.58 3.40 -17.72
N LEU A 48 -2.90 3.60 -17.55
CA LEU A 48 -3.49 3.88 -16.23
C LEU A 48 -3.38 2.67 -15.31
N THR A 49 -3.62 1.46 -15.81
CA THR A 49 -3.46 0.22 -15.03
C THR A 49 -2.02 0.03 -14.58
N ARG A 50 -1.04 0.24 -15.47
CA ARG A 50 0.38 0.16 -15.13
C ARG A 50 0.76 1.21 -14.08
N THR A 51 0.24 2.43 -14.18
CA THR A 51 0.51 3.50 -13.22
C THR A 51 -0.01 3.14 -11.82
N THR A 52 -1.24 2.67 -11.72
CA THR A 52 -1.82 2.21 -10.45
C THR A 52 -1.08 1.01 -9.88
N ALA A 53 -0.62 0.08 -10.72
CA ALA A 53 0.19 -1.06 -10.26
C ALA A 53 1.52 -0.59 -9.63
N ILE A 54 2.19 0.40 -10.23
CA ILE A 54 3.43 0.97 -9.69
C ILE A 54 3.15 1.71 -8.37
N LEU A 55 2.09 2.52 -8.32
CA LEU A 55 1.68 3.24 -7.10
C LEU A 55 1.33 2.27 -5.96
N ALA A 56 0.59 1.20 -6.27
CA ALA A 56 0.25 0.16 -5.32
C ALA A 56 1.49 -0.55 -4.78
N ALA A 57 2.43 -0.93 -5.65
CA ALA A 57 3.69 -1.53 -5.23
C ALA A 57 4.49 -0.59 -4.30
N ALA A 58 4.59 0.69 -4.64
CA ALA A 58 5.26 1.69 -3.82
C ALA A 58 4.57 1.88 -2.45
N PHE A 59 3.24 1.91 -2.42
CA PHE A 59 2.46 1.98 -1.19
C PHE A 59 2.71 0.77 -0.28
N PHE A 60 2.73 -0.45 -0.82
CA PHE A 60 3.02 -1.65 -0.05
C PHE A 60 4.44 -1.68 0.51
N VAL A 61 5.44 -1.33 -0.32
CA VAL A 61 6.84 -1.26 0.12
C VAL A 61 7.00 -0.25 1.26
N THR A 62 6.41 0.94 1.13
CA THR A 62 6.46 1.96 2.19
C THR A 62 5.72 1.52 3.46
N SER A 63 4.60 0.81 3.35
CA SER A 63 3.88 0.24 4.51
C SER A 63 4.74 -0.77 5.28
N ILE A 64 5.45 -1.64 4.58
CA ILE A 64 6.37 -2.61 5.20
C ILE A 64 7.52 -1.89 5.90
N ILE A 65 8.13 -0.90 5.24
CA ILE A 65 9.24 -0.11 5.82
C ILE A 65 8.78 0.59 7.10
N LEU A 66 7.62 1.28 7.06
CA LEU A 66 7.06 1.95 8.23
C LEU A 66 6.76 0.96 9.36
N THR A 67 6.26 -0.23 9.04
CA THR A 67 6.01 -1.29 10.04
C THR A 67 7.30 -1.73 10.73
N ILE A 68 8.37 -1.97 9.97
CA ILE A 68 9.66 -2.39 10.53
C ILE A 68 10.25 -1.28 11.41
N LEU A 69 10.22 -0.03 10.94
CA LEU A 69 10.71 1.12 11.70
C LEU A 69 9.93 1.33 13.00
N ALA A 70 8.60 1.24 12.96
CA ALA A 70 7.76 1.36 14.16
C ALA A 70 8.04 0.24 15.17
N ARG A 71 8.24 -1.00 14.71
CA ARG A 71 8.55 -2.13 15.61
C ARG A 71 9.90 -1.98 16.32
N GLN A 72 10.90 -1.39 15.69
CA GLN A 72 12.21 -1.17 16.33
C GLN A 72 12.15 -0.13 17.46
N GLN A 73 11.19 0.81 17.39
CA GLN A 73 11.01 1.82 18.43
C GLN A 73 10.20 1.28 19.62
N VAL A 74 9.32 0.31 19.38
CA VAL A 74 8.50 -0.34 20.42
C VAL A 74 9.20 -1.59 20.94
N ALA A 75 10.48 -1.47 21.31
CA ALA A 75 11.14 -2.47 22.15
C ALA A 75 10.57 -2.34 23.57
N GLN A 76 9.34 -2.81 23.78
CA GLN A 76 8.75 -2.90 25.11
C GLN A 76 9.54 -3.94 25.91
N PRO A 77 9.97 -3.63 27.15
CA PRO A 77 10.59 -4.63 28.01
C PRO A 77 9.61 -5.80 28.19
N SER A 78 10.12 -7.02 28.10
CA SER A 78 9.32 -8.23 28.24
C SER A 78 8.63 -8.22 29.60
N ILE A 79 7.32 -8.51 29.64
CA ILE A 79 6.56 -8.60 30.90
C ILE A 79 7.15 -9.68 31.82
N LEU A 80 7.83 -10.68 31.24
CA LEU A 80 8.55 -11.73 31.97
C LEU A 80 9.82 -11.20 32.66
N ASP A 81 10.42 -10.12 32.16
CA ASP A 81 11.60 -9.46 32.75
C ASP A 81 11.21 -8.51 33.90
N SER A 82 9.93 -8.15 33.98
CA SER A 82 9.37 -7.30 35.05
C SER A 82 8.85 -8.09 36.25
N VAL A 83 8.99 -9.42 36.26
CA VAL A 83 8.73 -10.22 37.47
C VAL A 83 9.93 -10.01 38.40
N PRO A 84 9.78 -9.28 39.53
CA PRO A 84 10.84 -9.21 40.52
C PRO A 84 11.11 -10.65 40.96
N GLU A 85 12.35 -11.12 40.84
CA GLU A 85 12.78 -12.39 41.43
C GLU A 85 12.18 -12.46 42.82
N ALA A 86 11.20 -13.36 42.99
CA ALA A 86 10.49 -13.51 44.23
C ALA A 86 11.52 -13.93 45.26
N VAL A 87 11.91 -12.95 46.07
CA VAL A 87 12.68 -13.02 47.32
C VAL A 87 12.77 -14.47 47.82
N GLU A 88 13.90 -15.12 47.54
CA GLU A 88 14.34 -16.24 48.35
C GLU A 88 14.77 -15.68 49.71
N GLU A 89 13.96 -15.91 50.74
CA GLU A 89 14.32 -16.03 52.17
C GLU A 89 13.27 -16.92 52.86
#